data_AF-A0A7W1IT33-F1
#
_entry.id   AF-A0A7W1IT33-F1
#
_cell.length_a   1.000
_cell.length_b   1.000
_cell.length_c   1.000
_cell.angle_alpha   90.00
_cell.angle_beta   90.00
_cell.angle_gamma   90.00
#
_symmetry.space_group_name_H-M   'P 1'
#
loop_
_entity.id
_entity.type
_entity.pdbx_description
1 polymer ?
#
loop_
_entity_poly.entity_id
_entity_poly.type
_entity_poly.pdbx_seq_one_letter_code
_entity_poly.pdbx_strand_id
1 'polypeptide(L)'
;MRTQSTIDELPLVEVIREHGGGDGDNVRFETARGDVHARYHPVAGGQGRGAVVWLPDASGLDPRYAELSEQLRAEGIESLRLDYRSPGRVRECLRDALVGARWLCRERELERLVLVGTGYGAAVALSAASRVDAVTAVAALDPGPEQDEAPPPGNWSLLLMPDLEPADGEDPTAWLAARTRGPITKLELPDSDQAKDQALHAWLSEAFAD
;
A
#
# COMPACT_ATOMS: atom_id res chain seq x y z
N MET A 1 28.03 -5.20 3.44
CA MET A 1 27.07 -4.10 3.22
C MET A 1 27.05 -3.82 1.72
N ARG A 2 26.18 -4.50 0.96
CA ARG A 2 26.04 -4.23 -0.48
C ARG A 2 25.02 -3.11 -0.63
N THR A 3 25.45 -2.01 -1.22
CA THR A 3 24.62 -0.89 -1.67
C THR A 3 23.62 -1.46 -2.68
N GLN A 4 22.40 -1.77 -2.24
CA GLN A 4 21.31 -2.17 -3.14
C GLN A 4 20.81 -0.90 -3.83
N SER A 5 21.60 -0.51 -4.84
CA SER A 5 21.35 0.36 -5.98
C SER A 5 20.19 1.38 -5.94
N THR A 6 20.62 2.62 -6.11
CA THR A 6 19.96 3.81 -6.72
C THR A 6 19.10 3.57 -7.98
N ILE A 7 18.88 2.34 -8.43
CA ILE A 7 18.18 1.98 -9.69
C ILE A 7 16.66 1.99 -9.53
N ASP A 8 16.15 1.76 -8.31
CA ASP A 8 14.71 1.74 -8.03
C ASP A 8 14.18 3.09 -7.54
N GLU A 9 15.04 4.10 -7.37
CA GLU A 9 14.60 5.43 -6.92
C GLU A 9 14.19 6.29 -8.10
N LEU A 10 13.01 6.89 -8.02
CA LEU A 10 12.68 8.04 -8.84
C LEU A 10 13.10 9.28 -8.06
N PRO A 11 14.13 10.03 -8.51
CA PRO A 11 14.47 11.28 -7.88
C PRO A 11 13.27 12.22 -8.03
N LEU A 12 12.79 12.66 -6.87
CA LEU A 12 11.70 13.61 -6.77
C LEU A 12 12.22 15.01 -7.08
N VAL A 13 11.56 15.68 -8.01
CA VAL A 13 11.90 17.04 -8.44
C VAL A 13 11.12 18.05 -7.60
N GLU A 14 9.80 17.86 -7.53
CA GLU A 14 8.88 18.73 -6.80
C GLU A 14 7.66 17.92 -6.34
N VAL A 15 7.05 18.35 -5.23
CA VAL A 15 5.72 17.87 -4.82
C VAL A 15 4.75 19.04 -4.84
N ILE A 16 3.71 18.89 -5.63
CA ILE A 16 2.62 19.87 -5.69
C ILE A 16 1.41 19.25 -5.02
N ARG A 17 0.87 19.95 -4.02
CA ARG A 17 -0.28 19.54 -3.24
C ARG A 17 -1.37 20.61 -3.34
N GLU A 18 -2.52 20.21 -3.82
CA GLU A 18 -3.70 21.07 -3.96
C GLU A 18 -4.82 20.52 -3.07
N HIS A 19 -5.42 21.40 -2.27
CA HIS A 19 -6.47 20.99 -1.35
C HIS A 19 -7.72 20.55 -2.13
N GLY A 20 -8.11 19.28 -1.99
CA GLY A 20 -9.12 18.64 -2.84
C GLY A 20 -10.50 18.51 -2.19
N GLY A 21 -10.69 19.03 -0.97
CA GLY A 21 -11.97 18.96 -0.27
C GLY A 21 -12.24 17.57 0.31
N GLY A 22 -13.48 17.06 0.16
CA GLY A 22 -13.93 15.80 0.77
C GLY A 22 -13.31 14.53 0.19
N ASP A 23 -12.69 14.60 -0.98
CA ASP A 23 -12.07 13.45 -1.67
C ASP A 23 -10.55 13.34 -1.40
N GLY A 24 -10.05 14.13 -0.45
CA GLY A 24 -8.64 14.26 -0.12
C GLY A 24 -7.89 15.21 -1.06
N ASP A 25 -6.65 15.54 -0.69
CA ASP A 25 -5.81 16.46 -1.44
C ASP A 25 -5.26 15.79 -2.71
N ASN A 26 -5.26 16.54 -3.81
CA ASN A 26 -4.56 16.14 -5.01
C ASN A 26 -3.07 16.32 -4.78
N VAL A 27 -2.29 15.26 -4.94
CA VAL A 27 -0.84 15.33 -4.86
C VAL A 27 -0.25 14.89 -6.20
N ARG A 28 0.71 15.67 -6.69
CA ARG A 28 1.48 15.38 -7.89
C ARG A 28 2.96 15.37 -7.53
N PHE A 29 3.58 14.21 -7.70
CA PHE A 29 5.02 14.04 -7.53
C PHE A 29 5.68 14.17 -8.90
N GLU A 30 6.37 15.28 -9.13
CA GLU A 30 7.19 15.44 -10.33
C GLU A 30 8.45 14.60 -10.19
N THR A 31 8.71 13.74 -11.18
CA THR A 31 9.90 12.88 -11.18
C THR A 31 10.62 12.99 -12.51
N ALA A 32 11.91 12.62 -12.53
CA ALA A 32 12.71 12.58 -13.74
C ALA A 32 12.17 11.63 -14.83
N ARG A 33 11.17 10.79 -14.54
CA ARG A 33 10.57 9.84 -15.47
C ARG A 33 9.05 10.03 -15.65
N GLY A 34 8.54 11.21 -15.31
CA GLY A 34 7.13 11.58 -15.43
C GLY A 34 6.40 11.62 -14.09
N ASP A 35 5.26 12.31 -14.07
CA ASP A 35 4.53 12.68 -12.86
C ASP A 35 3.76 11.50 -12.27
N VAL A 36 3.87 11.27 -10.96
CA VAL A 36 3.03 10.33 -10.22
C VAL A 36 1.89 11.12 -9.59
N HIS A 37 0.66 10.75 -9.90
CA HIS A 37 -0.53 11.35 -9.29
C HIS A 37 -0.96 10.55 -8.07
N ALA A 38 -1.54 11.25 -7.10
CA ALA A 38 -2.01 10.65 -5.87
C ALA A 38 -3.19 11.43 -5.28
N ARG A 39 -3.88 10.76 -4.36
CA ARG A 39 -4.85 11.36 -3.44
C ARG A 39 -4.33 11.18 -2.03
N TYR A 40 -4.41 12.23 -1.22
CA TYR A 40 -3.86 12.23 0.13
C TYR A 40 -4.87 12.76 1.15
N HIS A 41 -5.21 11.94 2.13
CA HIS A 41 -6.03 12.31 3.28
C HIS A 41 -5.13 12.56 4.50
N PRO A 42 -4.82 13.83 4.83
CA PRO A 42 -4.13 14.18 6.06
C PRO A 42 -5.04 14.05 7.27
N VAL A 43 -4.45 13.85 8.45
CA VAL A 43 -5.17 14.05 9.72
C VAL A 43 -5.41 15.54 9.98
N ALA A 44 -6.48 15.86 10.69
CA ALA A 44 -6.78 17.22 11.08
C ALA A 44 -5.82 17.71 12.17
N GLY A 45 -5.34 18.95 12.05
CA GLY A 45 -4.65 19.65 13.14
C GLY A 45 -3.20 19.21 13.40
N GLY A 46 -2.56 18.41 12.53
CA GLY A 46 -1.15 18.06 12.72
C GLY A 46 -0.65 16.92 11.83
N GLN A 47 0.22 16.09 12.42
CA GLN A 47 0.81 14.90 11.83
C GLN A 47 0.15 13.66 12.43
N GLY A 48 -0.15 12.66 11.60
CA GLY A 48 -0.69 11.38 12.06
C GLY A 48 0.36 10.55 12.80
N ARG A 49 -0.09 9.51 13.50
CA ARG A 49 0.82 8.53 14.12
C ARG A 49 1.42 7.54 13.12
N GLY A 50 0.92 7.55 11.90
CA GLY A 50 1.33 6.67 10.80
C GLY A 50 0.47 6.92 9.56
N ALA A 51 0.74 6.18 8.49
CA ALA A 51 -0.03 6.27 7.26
C ALA A 51 -0.27 4.93 6.58
N VAL A 52 -1.40 4.83 5.88
CA VAL A 52 -1.68 3.77 4.92
C VAL A 52 -1.36 4.25 3.51
N VAL A 53 -0.58 3.46 2.77
CA VAL A 53 -0.38 3.67 1.32
C VAL A 53 -1.22 2.66 0.56
N TRP A 54 -2.15 3.18 -0.23
CA TRP A 54 -3.11 2.41 -1.02
C TRP A 54 -2.58 2.23 -2.44
N LEU A 55 -2.40 0.98 -2.81
CA LEU A 55 -1.83 0.51 -4.07
C LEU A 55 -2.93 -0.22 -4.84
N PRO A 56 -3.60 0.47 -5.79
CA PRO A 56 -4.77 -0.09 -6.45
C PRO A 56 -4.39 -1.26 -7.36
N ASP A 57 -5.43 -1.92 -7.88
CA ASP A 57 -5.28 -2.84 -8.99
C ASP A 57 -4.82 -2.12 -10.28
N ALA A 58 -4.45 -2.86 -11.32
CA ALA A 58 -4.07 -2.30 -12.63
C ALA A 58 -5.18 -1.46 -13.28
N SER A 59 -6.45 -1.70 -12.91
CA SER A 59 -7.59 -0.86 -13.29
C SER A 59 -7.58 0.53 -12.62
N GLY A 60 -6.77 0.73 -11.59
CA GLY A 60 -6.53 2.03 -10.94
C GLY A 60 -7.58 2.44 -9.90
N LEU A 61 -8.62 1.64 -9.70
CA LEU A 61 -9.69 1.92 -8.74
C LEU A 61 -9.58 1.00 -7.53
N ASP A 62 -9.62 1.60 -6.34
CA ASP A 62 -9.94 0.90 -5.11
C ASP A 62 -11.16 1.59 -4.49
N PRO A 63 -12.35 0.96 -4.53
CA PRO A 63 -13.59 1.58 -4.05
C PRO A 63 -13.56 1.82 -2.53
N ARG A 64 -12.71 1.09 -1.79
CA ARG A 64 -12.62 1.15 -0.34
C ARG A 64 -11.87 2.38 0.16
N TYR A 65 -11.00 2.94 -0.69
CA TYR A 65 -10.08 4.01 -0.31
C TYR A 65 -10.79 5.19 0.34
N ALA A 66 -11.86 5.72 -0.27
CA ALA A 66 -12.48 6.96 0.19
C ALA A 66 -13.09 6.79 1.59
N GLU A 67 -13.91 5.76 1.78
CA GLU A 67 -14.58 5.50 3.06
C GLU A 67 -13.58 5.13 4.16
N LEU A 68 -12.66 4.19 3.88
CA LEU A 68 -11.68 3.76 4.87
C LEU A 68 -10.69 4.88 5.23
N SER A 69 -10.28 5.72 4.28
CA SER A 69 -9.40 6.86 4.58
C SER A 69 -10.04 7.84 5.55
N GLU A 70 -11.36 8.07 5.43
CA GLU A 70 -12.09 8.95 6.35
C GLU A 70 -12.20 8.36 7.76
N GLN A 71 -12.46 7.05 7.86
CA GLN A 71 -12.49 6.35 9.14
C GLN A 71 -11.10 6.38 9.82
N LEU A 72 -10.04 6.02 9.09
CA LEU A 72 -8.66 6.05 9.56
C LEU A 72 -8.20 7.47 9.96
N ARG A 73 -8.65 8.49 9.21
CA ARG A 73 -8.37 9.89 9.54
C ARG A 73 -8.92 10.27 10.91
N ALA A 74 -10.11 9.78 11.27
CA ALA A 74 -10.69 9.98 12.60
C ALA A 74 -9.88 9.28 13.72
N GLU A 75 -9.10 8.25 13.36
CA GLU A 75 -8.18 7.53 14.25
C GLU A 75 -6.75 8.08 14.25
N GLY A 76 -6.52 9.24 13.62
CA GLY A 76 -5.20 9.86 13.55
C GLY A 76 -4.22 9.17 12.60
N ILE A 77 -4.73 8.44 11.61
CA ILE A 77 -3.94 7.73 10.59
C ILE A 77 -4.14 8.44 9.25
N GLU A 78 -3.03 8.75 8.57
CA GLU A 78 -3.08 9.39 7.25
C GLU A 78 -3.26 8.34 6.14
N SER A 79 -3.75 8.75 4.98
CA SER A 79 -3.91 7.84 3.84
C SER A 79 -3.41 8.46 2.54
N LEU A 80 -2.64 7.70 1.75
CA LEU A 80 -2.12 8.11 0.45
C LEU A 80 -2.46 7.03 -0.59
N ARG A 81 -3.34 7.33 -1.55
CA ARG A 81 -3.55 6.48 -2.73
C ARG A 81 -2.71 6.95 -3.88
N LEU A 82 -2.00 6.03 -4.51
CA LEU A 82 -1.23 6.30 -5.72
C LEU A 82 -2.00 5.91 -6.97
N ASP A 83 -1.93 6.75 -7.99
CA ASP A 83 -2.40 6.46 -9.33
C ASP A 83 -1.17 6.10 -10.18
N TYR A 84 -1.03 4.83 -10.55
CA TYR A 84 0.16 4.36 -11.27
C TYR A 84 0.34 5.08 -12.61
N ARG A 85 1.57 5.49 -12.91
CA ARG A 85 1.93 6.06 -14.21
C ARG A 85 1.85 5.03 -15.34
N SER A 86 2.00 3.75 -14.99
CA SER A 86 2.09 2.66 -15.95
C SER A 86 1.54 1.36 -15.38
N PRO A 87 0.20 1.27 -15.22
CA PRO A 87 -0.44 0.06 -14.75
C PRO A 87 -0.01 -1.17 -15.56
N GLY A 88 0.17 -2.31 -14.89
CA GLY A 88 0.65 -3.56 -15.51
C GLY A 88 2.17 -3.65 -15.71
N ARG A 89 2.96 -2.62 -15.36
CA ARG A 89 4.43 -2.69 -15.34
C ARG A 89 4.97 -2.65 -13.92
N VAL A 90 5.19 -3.81 -13.30
CA VAL A 90 5.48 -3.94 -11.85
C VAL A 90 6.63 -3.05 -11.40
N ARG A 91 7.74 -3.03 -12.15
CA ARG A 91 8.90 -2.19 -11.82
C ARG A 91 8.61 -0.68 -11.85
N GLU A 92 7.73 -0.23 -12.73
CA GLU A 92 7.31 1.17 -12.78
C GLU A 92 6.34 1.49 -11.64
N CYS A 93 5.37 0.61 -11.37
CA CYS A 93 4.45 0.75 -10.25
C CYS A 93 5.16 0.71 -8.89
N LEU A 94 6.19 -0.14 -8.74
CA LEU A 94 7.05 -0.18 -7.55
C LEU A 94 7.74 1.16 -7.34
N ARG A 95 8.31 1.74 -8.40
CA ARG A 95 8.96 3.04 -8.34
C ARG A 95 7.98 4.14 -7.89
N ASP A 96 6.75 4.09 -8.38
CA ASP A 96 5.67 5.00 -7.95
C ASP A 96 5.35 4.81 -6.46
N ALA A 97 5.22 3.56 -6.01
CA ALA A 97 5.00 3.21 -4.60
C ALA A 97 6.10 3.75 -3.67
N LEU A 98 7.36 3.62 -4.08
CA LEU A 98 8.50 4.12 -3.32
C LEU A 98 8.50 5.65 -3.22
N VAL A 99 8.07 6.37 -4.25
CA VAL A 99 7.94 7.83 -4.20
C VAL A 99 6.93 8.24 -3.14
N GLY A 100 5.72 7.67 -3.17
CA GLY A 100 4.68 8.00 -2.21
C GLY A 100 5.07 7.66 -0.77
N ALA A 101 5.56 6.44 -0.54
CA ALA A 101 5.95 6.00 0.80
C ALA A 101 7.09 6.84 1.39
N ARG A 102 8.12 7.15 0.59
CA ARG A 102 9.26 7.94 1.07
C ARG A 102 8.93 9.42 1.22
N TRP A 103 8.00 9.95 0.43
CA TRP A 103 7.45 11.27 0.65
C TRP A 103 6.78 11.37 2.03
N LEU A 104 5.95 10.39 2.41
CA LEU A 104 5.37 10.31 3.75
C LEU A 104 6.45 10.26 4.84
N CYS A 105 7.49 9.45 4.68
CA CYS A 105 8.58 9.39 5.67
C CYS A 105 9.35 10.71 5.81
N ARG A 106 9.54 11.47 4.72
CA ARG A 106 10.38 12.67 4.71
C ARG A 106 9.61 13.94 5.05
N GLU A 107 8.47 14.15 4.41
CA GLU A 107 7.68 15.38 4.54
C GLU A 107 6.69 15.33 5.69
N ARG A 108 6.26 14.12 6.07
CA ARG A 108 5.35 13.88 7.20
C ARG A 108 6.04 13.22 8.38
N GLU A 109 7.36 12.99 8.30
CA GLU A 109 8.16 12.38 9.36
C GLU A 109 7.53 11.10 9.94
N LEU A 110 6.85 10.32 9.08
CA LEU A 110 6.14 9.11 9.48
C LEU A 110 7.08 7.91 9.48
N GLU A 111 7.23 7.30 10.66
CA GLU A 111 8.08 6.13 10.88
C GLU A 111 7.31 4.80 10.85
N ARG A 112 5.97 4.87 10.74
CA ARG A 112 5.09 3.71 10.69
C ARG A 112 4.15 3.79 9.48
N LEU A 113 4.37 2.90 8.53
CA LEU A 113 3.58 2.78 7.31
C LEU A 113 2.97 1.38 7.19
N VAL A 114 1.75 1.32 6.67
CA VAL A 114 1.11 0.08 6.23
C VAL A 114 0.81 0.18 4.75
N LEU A 115 1.17 -0.84 3.97
CA LEU A 115 0.88 -0.88 2.53
C LEU A 115 -0.34 -1.77 2.29
N VAL A 116 -1.36 -1.25 1.62
CA VAL A 116 -2.55 -2.01 1.23
C VAL A 116 -2.54 -2.14 -0.29
N GLY A 117 -2.43 -3.36 -0.79
CA GLY A 117 -2.41 -3.65 -2.22
C GLY A 117 -3.59 -4.51 -2.65
N THR A 118 -4.31 -4.06 -3.68
CA THR A 118 -5.46 -4.77 -4.24
C THR A 118 -5.12 -5.40 -5.59
N GLY A 119 -5.42 -6.68 -5.80
CA GLY A 119 -5.19 -7.36 -7.07
C GLY A 119 -3.71 -7.32 -7.48
N TYR A 120 -3.45 -6.70 -8.63
CA TYR A 120 -2.09 -6.41 -9.10
C TYR A 120 -1.27 -5.57 -8.09
N GLY A 121 -1.92 -4.66 -7.37
CA GLY A 121 -1.29 -3.79 -6.37
C GLY A 121 -0.70 -4.55 -5.17
N ALA A 122 -1.17 -5.77 -4.88
CA ALA A 122 -0.61 -6.60 -3.82
C ALA A 122 0.88 -6.93 -4.07
N ALA A 123 1.23 -7.32 -5.31
CA ALA A 123 2.62 -7.60 -5.68
C ALA A 123 3.52 -6.36 -5.56
N VAL A 124 2.97 -5.19 -5.90
CA VAL A 124 3.65 -3.89 -5.75
C VAL A 124 3.87 -3.57 -4.26
N ALA A 125 2.86 -3.77 -3.43
CA ALA A 125 2.91 -3.54 -1.98
C ALA A 125 4.01 -4.36 -1.32
N LEU A 126 4.05 -5.66 -1.58
CA LEU A 126 5.05 -6.57 -1.01
C LEU A 126 6.47 -6.21 -1.47
N SER A 127 6.61 -5.85 -2.74
CA SER A 127 7.90 -5.40 -3.30
C SER A 127 8.37 -4.09 -2.67
N ALA A 128 7.46 -3.14 -2.44
CA ALA A 128 7.75 -1.85 -1.80
C ALA A 128 8.07 -2.01 -0.31
N ALA A 129 7.36 -2.88 0.41
CA ALA A 129 7.52 -3.11 1.85
C ALA A 129 8.95 -3.50 2.23
N SER A 130 9.62 -4.27 1.38
CA SER A 130 11.01 -4.68 1.58
C SER A 130 12.07 -3.59 1.36
N ARG A 131 11.67 -2.42 0.84
CA ARG A 131 12.56 -1.33 0.41
C ARG A 131 12.33 -0.04 1.20
N VAL A 132 11.40 -0.05 2.14
CA VAL A 132 11.02 1.10 2.98
C VAL A 132 10.97 0.63 4.42
N ASP A 133 11.98 1.03 5.20
CA ASP A 133 12.15 0.57 6.59
C ASP A 133 10.98 0.95 7.51
N ALA A 134 10.27 2.03 7.19
CA ALA A 134 9.09 2.47 7.94
C ALA A 134 7.87 1.55 7.74
N VAL A 135 7.90 0.60 6.81
CA VAL A 135 6.77 -0.31 6.58
C VAL A 135 6.74 -1.41 7.64
N THR A 136 5.70 -1.41 8.46
CA THR A 136 5.51 -2.36 9.55
C THR A 136 4.53 -3.48 9.21
N ALA A 137 3.61 -3.24 8.27
CA ALA A 137 2.65 -4.24 7.83
C ALA A 137 2.25 -4.08 6.36
N VAL A 138 1.76 -5.17 5.77
CA VAL A 138 1.23 -5.22 4.40
C VAL A 138 -0.10 -5.96 4.41
N ALA A 139 -1.12 -5.40 3.75
CA ALA A 139 -2.35 -6.11 3.41
C ALA A 139 -2.38 -6.41 1.91
N ALA A 140 -2.50 -7.69 1.56
CA ALA A 140 -2.68 -8.14 0.19
C ALA A 140 -4.13 -8.60 0.01
N LEU A 141 -4.90 -7.77 -0.69
CA LEU A 141 -6.31 -7.98 -1.02
C LEU A 141 -6.39 -8.58 -2.42
N ASP A 142 -7.08 -9.70 -2.54
CA ASP A 142 -7.33 -10.42 -3.79
C ASP A 142 -6.06 -10.61 -4.66
N PRO A 143 -4.92 -11.02 -4.07
CA PRO A 143 -3.64 -11.03 -4.79
C PRO A 143 -3.70 -11.98 -6.00
N GLY A 144 -3.36 -11.45 -7.17
CA GLY A 144 -3.22 -12.24 -8.39
C GLY A 144 -1.99 -13.17 -8.36
N PRO A 145 -1.92 -14.13 -9.31
CA PRO A 145 -0.77 -15.03 -9.43
C PRO A 145 0.54 -14.28 -9.73
N GLU A 146 1.65 -14.92 -9.40
CA GLU A 146 3.03 -14.43 -9.47
C GLU A 146 3.27 -13.52 -10.69
N GLN A 147 3.61 -12.26 -10.43
CA GLN A 147 3.97 -11.29 -11.47
C GLN A 147 5.51 -11.20 -11.54
N ASP A 148 6.15 -12.06 -12.36
CA ASP A 148 7.56 -12.07 -12.85
C ASP A 148 8.73 -11.85 -11.86
N GLU A 149 8.51 -11.41 -10.63
CA GLU A 149 9.54 -11.08 -9.64
C GLU A 149 8.96 -11.26 -8.23
N ALA A 150 9.23 -12.42 -7.62
CA ALA A 150 8.79 -12.70 -6.26
C ALA A 150 9.31 -11.63 -5.27
N PRO A 151 8.47 -11.10 -4.37
CA PRO A 151 8.88 -10.06 -3.43
C PRO A 151 9.96 -10.61 -2.49
N PRO A 152 10.98 -9.81 -2.16
CA PRO A 152 12.01 -10.25 -1.24
C PRO A 152 11.45 -10.35 0.19
N PRO A 153 12.05 -11.19 1.05
CA PRO A 153 11.54 -11.41 2.41
C PRO A 153 11.63 -10.13 3.25
N GLY A 154 10.63 -9.91 4.10
CA GLY A 154 10.61 -8.81 5.06
C GLY A 154 10.12 -9.22 6.45
N ASN A 155 10.34 -8.33 7.42
CA ASN A 155 9.97 -8.50 8.84
C ASN A 155 8.64 -7.82 9.20
N TRP A 156 7.82 -7.50 8.21
CA TRP A 156 6.50 -6.90 8.39
C TRP A 156 5.43 -7.96 8.65
N SER A 157 4.35 -7.56 9.32
CA SER A 157 3.14 -8.38 9.46
C SER A 157 2.38 -8.41 8.15
N LEU A 158 1.80 -9.55 7.78
CA LEU A 158 1.05 -9.73 6.54
C LEU A 158 -0.41 -10.06 6.83
N LEU A 159 -1.33 -9.28 6.26
CA LEU A 159 -2.72 -9.68 6.07
C LEU A 159 -2.92 -10.25 4.66
N LEU A 160 -3.46 -11.47 4.59
CA LEU A 160 -3.91 -12.09 3.33
C LEU A 160 -5.43 -12.17 3.30
N MET A 161 -6.03 -11.62 2.24
CA MET A 161 -7.47 -11.56 1.99
C MET A 161 -7.78 -11.99 0.54
N PRO A 162 -7.86 -13.30 0.23
CA PRO A 162 -8.07 -13.79 -1.14
C PRO A 162 -9.57 -13.89 -1.53
N ASP A 163 -9.97 -13.32 -2.68
CA ASP A 163 -11.38 -13.33 -3.17
C ASP A 163 -11.95 -14.72 -3.50
N LEU A 164 -11.07 -15.67 -3.82
CA LEU A 164 -11.47 -16.96 -4.40
C LEU A 164 -10.91 -18.13 -3.60
N GLU A 165 -11.80 -19.05 -3.27
CA GLU A 165 -11.44 -20.46 -3.05
C GLU A 165 -10.77 -20.96 -4.34
N PRO A 166 -9.56 -21.55 -4.26
CA PRO A 166 -8.87 -22.02 -5.45
C PRO A 166 -9.70 -23.07 -6.17
N ALA A 167 -9.94 -22.84 -7.47
CA ALA A 167 -10.67 -23.78 -8.33
C ALA A 167 -10.04 -25.19 -8.31
N ASP A 168 -8.74 -25.26 -8.06
CA ASP A 168 -7.93 -26.48 -8.15
C ASP A 168 -7.48 -27.01 -6.77
N GLY A 169 -7.93 -26.37 -5.68
CA GLY A 169 -7.54 -26.70 -4.30
C GLY A 169 -6.11 -26.27 -3.90
N GLU A 170 -5.35 -25.67 -4.81
CA GLU A 170 -4.00 -25.15 -4.54
C GLU A 170 -4.10 -23.70 -4.04
N ASP A 171 -3.64 -23.43 -2.81
CA ASP A 171 -3.71 -22.10 -2.21
C ASP A 171 -2.98 -21.06 -3.09
N PRO A 172 -3.71 -20.12 -3.74
CA PRO A 172 -3.13 -19.18 -4.69
C PRO A 172 -2.23 -18.15 -3.97
N THR A 173 -2.23 -18.17 -2.63
CA THR A 173 -1.39 -17.33 -1.77
C THR A 173 -0.22 -18.11 -1.15
N ALA A 174 -0.05 -19.40 -1.44
CA ALA A 174 1.05 -20.21 -0.89
C ALA A 174 2.43 -19.61 -1.19
N TRP A 175 2.59 -19.03 -2.38
CA TRP A 175 3.82 -18.35 -2.78
C TRP A 175 4.13 -17.10 -1.93
N LEU A 176 3.10 -16.42 -1.40
CA LEU A 176 3.24 -15.30 -0.48
C LEU A 176 3.67 -15.76 0.90
N ALA A 177 2.96 -16.77 1.44
CA ALA A 177 3.24 -17.30 2.76
C ALA A 177 4.67 -17.85 2.88
N ALA A 178 5.17 -18.49 1.81
CA ALA A 178 6.53 -19.03 1.77
C ALA A 178 7.64 -17.96 1.80
N ARG A 179 7.31 -16.67 1.61
CA ARG A 179 8.29 -15.57 1.47
C ARG A 179 8.22 -14.53 2.58
N THR A 180 7.15 -14.50 3.37
CA THR A 180 7.02 -13.64 4.54
C THR A 180 7.73 -14.26 5.74
N ARG A 181 8.61 -13.50 6.39
CA ARG A 181 9.31 -13.94 7.61
C ARG A 181 8.67 -13.39 8.89
N GLY A 182 7.85 -12.35 8.79
CA GLY A 182 7.04 -11.83 9.87
C GLY A 182 5.76 -12.64 10.12
N PRO A 183 4.93 -12.22 11.11
CA PRO A 183 3.64 -12.83 11.38
C PRO A 183 2.73 -12.75 10.14
N ILE A 184 2.05 -13.86 9.83
CA ILE A 184 1.05 -13.92 8.76
C ILE A 184 -0.31 -14.13 9.39
N THR A 185 -1.21 -13.16 9.19
CA THR A 185 -2.63 -13.26 9.49
C THR A 185 -3.35 -13.54 8.17
N LYS A 186 -3.89 -14.75 8.02
CA LYS A 186 -4.80 -15.07 6.92
C LYS A 186 -6.22 -14.87 7.44
N LEU A 187 -6.97 -13.97 6.81
CA LEU A 187 -8.40 -13.83 7.09
C LEU A 187 -9.17 -14.60 6.04
N GLU A 188 -10.00 -15.55 6.50
CA GLU A 188 -11.06 -16.11 5.66
C GLU A 188 -12.06 -14.99 5.40
N LEU A 189 -12.35 -14.71 4.13
CA LEU A 189 -13.17 -13.57 3.77
C LEU A 189 -14.62 -13.79 4.23
N PRO A 190 -15.22 -12.79 4.89
CA PRO A 190 -16.66 -12.77 5.08
C PRO A 190 -17.40 -12.79 3.73
N ASP A 191 -18.61 -13.33 3.72
CA ASP A 191 -19.45 -13.48 2.50
C ASP A 191 -19.87 -12.14 1.85
N SER A 192 -19.60 -10.99 2.47
CA SER A 192 -20.01 -9.66 1.97
C SER A 192 -18.87 -8.65 1.94
N ASP A 193 -18.85 -7.80 0.91
CA ASP A 193 -17.86 -6.72 0.74
C ASP A 193 -17.80 -5.79 1.96
N GLN A 194 -18.95 -5.46 2.55
CA GLN A 194 -19.00 -4.64 3.76
C GLN A 194 -18.25 -5.28 4.94
N ALA A 195 -18.37 -6.60 5.10
CA ALA A 195 -17.67 -7.30 6.17
C ALA A 195 -16.17 -7.45 5.88
N LYS A 196 -15.78 -7.56 4.60
CA LYS A 196 -14.37 -7.49 4.18
C LYS A 196 -13.76 -6.13 4.55
N ASP A 197 -14.47 -5.04 4.25
CA ASP A 197 -14.01 -3.67 4.55
C ASP A 197 -13.91 -3.42 6.05
N GLN A 198 -14.89 -3.91 6.83
CA GLN A 198 -14.86 -3.83 8.29
C GLN A 198 -13.69 -4.63 8.90
N ALA A 199 -13.41 -5.83 8.37
CA ALA A 199 -12.29 -6.65 8.82
C ALA A 199 -10.94 -6.00 8.49
N LEU A 200 -10.81 -5.43 7.28
CA LEU A 200 -9.63 -4.68 6.87
C LEU A 200 -9.43 -3.45 7.76
N HIS A 201 -10.48 -2.67 8.02
CA HIS A 201 -10.42 -1.53 8.92
C HIS A 201 -9.93 -1.94 10.31
N ALA A 202 -10.54 -2.97 10.92
CA ALA A 202 -10.16 -3.45 12.24
C ALA A 202 -8.69 -3.88 12.30
N TRP A 203 -8.21 -4.59 11.29
CA TRP A 203 -6.82 -5.01 11.19
C TRP A 203 -5.86 -3.80 11.03
N LEU A 204 -6.25 -2.81 10.21
CA LEU A 204 -5.48 -1.57 10.07
C LEU A 204 -5.40 -0.81 11.40
N SER A 205 -6.51 -0.62 12.11
CA SER A 205 -6.52 0.02 13.42
C SER A 205 -5.61 -0.68 14.43
N GLU A 206 -5.60 -2.02 14.44
CA GLU A 206 -4.71 -2.82 15.28
C GLU A 206 -3.23 -2.66 14.88
N ALA A 207 -2.93 -2.61 13.58
CA ALA A 207 -1.56 -2.41 13.09
C ALA A 207 -0.95 -1.04 13.50
N PHE A 208 -1.79 -0.06 13.85
CA PHE A 208 -1.38 1.25 14.36
C PHE A 208 -1.61 1.42 15.88
N ALA A 209 -2.05 0.39 16.59
CA ALA A 209 -2.10 0.41 18.05
C ALA A 209 -0.67 0.45 18.64
N ASP A 210 -0.54 1.04 19.83
CA ASP A 210 0.73 1.18 20.57
C ASP A 210 1.11 -0.10 21.33
#